data_AF-A0A6S6W9M8-F1
#
_entry.id   AF-A0A6S6W9M8-F1
#
_cell.length_a   1.000
_cell.length_b   1.000
_cell.length_c   1.000
_cell.angle_alpha   90.00
_cell.angle_beta   90.00
_cell.angle_gamma   90.00
#
_symmetry.space_group_name_H-M   'P 1'
#
loop_
_entity.id
_entity.type
_entity.pdbx_description
1 polymer ?
#
loop_
_entity_poly.entity_id
_entity_poly.type
_entity_poly.pdbx_seq_one_letter_code
_entity_poly.pdbx_strand_id
1 'polypeptide(L)'
;MTYLSWLLGHSTTTYTSHPTPNPLVTKTGEKTTLPSLAQSSIPPCRLNPFLFNGHLQTMYTARPDPGPPIYYKRQIFDSDHTVYPGTFAVDFVVSKEAGEAAAQEEKPDTDELPERTTNFSASEWDAIASSDTSPMIIALHGLTGGSHEVYLRETLAPLTAAGWAACVVNGRGCALSKITTPRLFNSRATWDVRQTIKTLRLLFPNRPLYGVGFSLGANILTNYCGEEGAHCPLRAAVACSNPWNLEVCNVELQRTWLGLHVYSRTMGKNLMGLFHRHKSQITKIAGIDVDALLKSRYLHEFDRHVQCPTWGYPTEGAYYRDSQSVDAVLAIRIPFLGINAEDDPISSKAGLPTEEVKRNPFTLLCTTDWGGHLGSFMLGGGRWFACATAAFLIKVDEEVDFEKSREVVGEEGEGVDMGGWRGRSGRFLIRISGS
;
A
#
# COMPACT_ATOMS: atom_id res chain seq x y z
N MET A 1 -13.14 7.35 33.94
CA MET A 1 -12.04 6.66 34.67
C MET A 1 -10.94 6.32 33.65
N THR A 2 -10.44 7.33 32.93
CA THR A 2 -9.92 7.18 31.55
C THR A 2 -8.50 7.72 31.35
N TYR A 3 -7.81 8.17 32.40
CA TYR A 3 -6.57 8.94 32.27
C TYR A 3 -5.26 8.12 32.33
N LEU A 4 -5.35 6.79 32.49
CA LEU A 4 -4.18 5.93 32.75
C LEU A 4 -4.15 4.61 31.93
N SER A 5 -5.05 4.41 30.97
CA SER A 5 -5.12 3.18 30.16
C SER A 5 -3.85 2.92 29.34
N TRP A 6 -3.14 3.98 28.92
CA TRP A 6 -1.87 3.89 28.21
C TRP A 6 -0.73 3.25 29.04
N LEU A 7 -0.79 3.28 30.38
CA LEU A 7 0.26 2.70 31.25
C LEU A 7 0.45 1.20 31.00
N LEU A 8 -0.60 0.52 30.54
CA LEU A 8 -0.58 -0.90 30.17
C LEU A 8 -0.65 -1.10 28.66
N GLY A 9 -0.32 -0.07 27.87
CA GLY A 9 -0.30 -0.15 26.42
C GLY A 9 -1.67 -0.16 25.75
N HIS A 10 -2.75 0.15 26.46
CA HIS A 10 -4.10 0.05 25.89
C HIS A 10 -4.37 1.22 24.96
N SER A 11 -4.67 0.91 23.69
CA SER A 11 -5.20 1.85 22.72
C SER A 11 -6.71 1.72 22.61
N THR A 12 -7.39 2.84 22.34
CA THR A 12 -8.78 2.86 21.91
C THR A 12 -8.86 2.65 20.41
N THR A 13 -9.69 1.71 19.98
CA THR A 13 -9.98 1.48 18.56
C THR A 13 -11.38 2.00 18.22
N THR A 14 -11.49 2.84 17.19
CA THR A 14 -12.75 3.41 16.70
C THR A 14 -13.04 2.91 15.29
N TYR A 15 -14.28 2.49 15.04
CA TYR A 15 -14.74 2.01 13.74
C TYR A 15 -15.72 3.00 13.12
N THR A 16 -15.31 3.69 12.05
CA THR A 16 -16.16 4.58 11.27
C THR A 16 -16.61 3.87 9.99
N SER A 17 -17.91 3.81 9.74
CA SER A 17 -18.49 3.20 8.55
C SER A 17 -19.75 3.95 8.11
N HIS A 18 -20.27 3.59 6.93
CA HIS A 18 -21.59 4.01 6.48
C HIS A 18 -22.66 3.64 7.53
N PRO A 19 -23.69 4.47 7.79
CA PRO A 19 -24.75 4.16 8.76
C PRO A 19 -25.52 2.86 8.45
N THR A 20 -25.61 2.51 7.17
CA THR A 20 -26.20 1.25 6.67
C THR A 20 -25.20 0.55 5.75
N PRO A 21 -24.18 -0.16 6.29
CA PRO A 21 -23.19 -0.84 5.47
C PRO A 21 -23.85 -1.95 4.63
N ASN A 22 -23.26 -2.28 3.48
CA ASN A 22 -23.83 -3.30 2.61
C ASN A 22 -23.78 -4.67 3.29
N PRO A 23 -24.83 -5.48 3.16
CA PRO A 23 -24.84 -6.82 3.70
C PRO A 23 -23.80 -7.68 2.98
N LEU A 24 -23.08 -8.49 3.74
CA LEU A 24 -22.24 -9.57 3.25
C LEU A 24 -22.92 -10.88 3.61
N VAL A 25 -23.00 -11.80 2.64
CA VAL A 25 -23.51 -13.14 2.86
C VAL A 25 -22.36 -14.04 3.25
N THR A 26 -22.49 -14.79 4.33
CA THR A 26 -21.49 -15.78 4.74
C THR A 26 -21.65 -17.07 3.94
N LYS A 27 -20.64 -17.93 3.94
CA LYS A 27 -20.71 -19.27 3.33
C LYS A 27 -21.77 -20.17 3.97
N THR A 28 -22.17 -19.89 5.21
CA THR A 28 -23.29 -20.56 5.89
C THR A 28 -24.67 -20.00 5.50
N GLY A 29 -24.71 -18.89 4.75
CA GLY A 29 -25.94 -18.23 4.30
C GLY A 29 -26.47 -17.15 5.24
N GLU A 30 -25.76 -16.84 6.33
CA GLU A 30 -26.11 -15.76 7.25
C GLU A 30 -25.73 -14.39 6.67
N LYS A 31 -26.42 -13.32 7.08
CA LYS A 31 -26.05 -11.95 6.74
C LYS A 31 -25.15 -11.36 7.83
N THR A 32 -24.04 -10.77 7.43
CA THR A 32 -23.12 -9.99 8.28
C THR A 32 -22.82 -8.65 7.64
N THR A 33 -21.95 -7.85 8.25
CA THR A 33 -21.49 -6.56 7.71
C THR A 33 -19.98 -6.43 7.84
N LEU A 34 -19.38 -5.56 7.01
CA LEU A 34 -17.95 -5.28 7.10
C LEU A 34 -17.51 -4.80 8.51
N PRO A 35 -18.22 -3.86 9.19
CA PRO A 35 -17.93 -3.51 10.58
C PRO A 35 -17.98 -4.70 11.54
N SER A 36 -18.98 -5.58 11.42
CA SER A 36 -19.13 -6.75 12.30
C SER A 36 -18.00 -7.77 12.10
N LEU A 37 -17.60 -8.02 10.85
CA LEU A 37 -16.45 -8.87 10.54
C LEU A 37 -15.17 -8.31 11.16
N ALA A 38 -14.89 -7.02 10.92
CA ALA A 38 -13.70 -6.37 11.45
C ALA A 38 -13.65 -6.35 12.99
N GLN A 39 -14.75 -5.99 13.66
CA GLN A 39 -14.81 -5.97 15.13
C GLN A 39 -14.62 -7.35 15.76
N SER A 40 -15.03 -8.41 15.07
CA SER A 40 -14.91 -9.78 15.55
C SER A 40 -13.62 -10.48 15.12
N SER A 41 -12.86 -9.94 14.17
CA SER A 41 -11.55 -10.45 13.75
C SER A 41 -10.37 -9.68 14.34
N ILE A 42 -10.48 -8.35 14.44
CA ILE A 42 -9.35 -7.49 14.80
C ILE A 42 -9.11 -7.59 16.30
N PRO A 43 -7.90 -7.99 16.73
CA PRO A 43 -7.59 -8.11 18.15
C PRO A 43 -7.57 -6.74 18.83
N PRO A 44 -7.87 -6.64 20.14
CA PRO A 44 -7.71 -5.41 20.89
C PRO A 44 -6.32 -4.80 20.73
N CYS A 45 -6.24 -3.49 20.51
CA CYS A 45 -4.97 -2.81 20.32
C CYS A 45 -4.21 -2.64 21.65
N ARG A 46 -3.06 -3.31 21.73
CA ARG A 46 -2.17 -3.39 22.89
C ARG A 46 -0.73 -3.10 22.46
N LEU A 47 -0.32 -1.84 22.57
CA LEU A 47 0.97 -1.38 22.11
C LEU A 47 2.02 -1.38 23.23
N ASN A 48 3.28 -1.28 22.86
CA ASN A 48 4.39 -1.15 23.80
C ASN A 48 4.27 0.17 24.60
N PRO A 49 4.07 0.13 25.93
CA PRO A 49 3.89 1.33 26.74
C PRO A 49 5.13 2.24 26.80
N PHE A 50 6.31 1.75 26.41
CA PHE A 50 7.51 2.59 26.31
C PHE A 50 7.54 3.44 25.04
N LEU A 51 6.73 3.10 24.03
CA LEU A 51 6.57 3.86 22.80
C LEU A 51 5.27 4.65 22.87
N PHE A 52 5.20 5.56 23.84
CA PHE A 52 3.93 6.10 24.34
C PHE A 52 3.31 7.23 23.50
N ASN A 53 3.83 7.48 22.31
CA ASN A 53 3.27 8.43 21.37
C ASN A 53 3.69 8.08 19.94
N GLY A 54 3.02 8.70 18.98
CA GLY A 54 3.21 8.43 17.56
C GLY A 54 4.60 8.76 17.06
N HIS A 55 5.29 9.74 17.66
CA HIS A 55 6.69 10.01 17.31
C HIS A 55 7.62 8.87 17.70
N LEU A 56 7.53 8.36 18.94
CA LEU A 56 8.34 7.24 19.42
C LEU A 56 8.05 5.97 18.62
N GLN A 57 6.77 5.67 18.38
CA GLN A 57 6.35 4.56 17.52
C GLN A 57 6.95 4.68 16.12
N THR A 58 6.84 5.85 15.49
CA THR A 58 7.35 6.09 14.13
C THR A 58 8.86 6.01 14.07
N MET A 59 9.57 6.63 15.01
CA MET A 59 11.04 6.62 15.05
C MET A 59 11.59 5.23 15.30
N TYR A 60 10.89 4.40 16.08
CA TYR A 60 11.29 3.02 16.35
C TYR A 60 11.29 2.14 15.10
N THR A 61 10.61 2.53 14.02
CA THR A 61 10.68 1.83 12.72
C THR A 61 12.08 1.88 12.09
N ALA A 62 12.92 2.85 12.47
CA ALA A 62 14.31 2.94 12.03
C ALA A 62 15.25 2.01 12.81
N ARG A 63 14.77 1.33 13.86
CA ARG A 63 15.57 0.34 14.60
C ARG A 63 15.83 -0.87 13.69
N PRO A 64 17.08 -1.36 13.58
CA PRO A 64 17.36 -2.61 12.90
C PRO A 64 16.58 -3.76 13.52
N ASP A 65 15.82 -4.45 12.68
CA ASP A 65 15.01 -5.61 13.04
C ASP A 65 15.08 -6.60 11.87
N PRO A 66 15.55 -7.85 12.08
CA PRO A 66 15.57 -8.84 11.01
C PRO A 66 14.16 -9.16 10.51
N GLY A 67 13.11 -8.97 11.31
CA GLY A 67 11.73 -9.32 10.98
C GLY A 67 11.52 -10.83 10.75
N PRO A 68 10.29 -11.26 10.42
CA PRO A 68 10.04 -12.66 10.09
C PRO A 68 10.70 -13.06 8.76
N PRO A 69 11.26 -14.27 8.65
CA PRO A 69 12.00 -14.70 7.48
C PRO A 69 11.05 -15.05 6.32
N ILE A 70 10.80 -14.08 5.45
CA ILE A 70 10.09 -14.26 4.19
C ILE A 70 11.12 -14.21 3.06
N TYR A 71 11.04 -15.20 2.16
CA TYR A 71 11.93 -15.33 1.02
C TYR A 71 11.16 -15.10 -0.27
N TYR A 72 11.83 -14.53 -1.27
CA TYR A 72 11.21 -14.09 -2.50
C TYR A 72 11.96 -14.57 -3.73
N LYS A 73 11.21 -14.80 -4.81
CA LYS A 73 11.71 -14.80 -6.18
C LYS A 73 11.14 -13.61 -6.94
N ARG A 74 12.01 -12.84 -7.58
CA ARG A 74 11.68 -11.65 -8.35
C ARG A 74 11.40 -12.01 -9.81
N GLN A 75 10.29 -11.49 -10.32
CA GLN A 75 9.99 -11.41 -11.74
C GLN A 75 10.03 -9.95 -12.18
N ILE A 76 10.68 -9.68 -13.32
CA ILE A 76 10.63 -8.39 -13.99
C ILE A 76 9.56 -8.43 -15.07
N PHE A 77 8.72 -7.40 -15.10
CA PHE A 77 7.68 -7.21 -16.10
C PHE A 77 8.00 -6.03 -17.00
N ASP A 78 7.81 -6.19 -18.29
CA ASP A 78 7.66 -5.09 -19.23
C ASP A 78 6.25 -4.51 -19.12
N SER A 79 6.16 -3.19 -18.98
CA SER A 79 4.87 -2.52 -18.84
C SER A 79 4.07 -2.58 -20.14
N ASP A 80 2.82 -3.04 -20.07
CA ASP A 80 1.90 -3.07 -21.20
C ASP A 80 1.17 -1.73 -21.43
N HIS A 81 1.49 -0.70 -20.62
CA HIS A 81 0.84 0.60 -20.70
C HIS A 81 1.56 1.57 -21.64
N THR A 82 0.83 2.07 -22.65
CA THR A 82 1.38 2.96 -23.69
C THR A 82 1.94 4.27 -23.14
N VAL A 83 1.31 4.84 -22.12
CA VAL A 83 1.72 6.13 -21.53
C VAL A 83 2.68 5.94 -20.35
N TYR A 84 2.89 4.73 -19.84
CA TYR A 84 3.78 4.46 -18.71
C TYR A 84 4.74 3.29 -18.98
N PRO A 85 5.52 3.35 -20.08
CA PRO A 85 6.39 2.26 -20.50
C PRO A 85 7.57 2.06 -19.56
N GLY A 86 8.31 0.97 -19.75
CA GLY A 86 9.46 0.59 -18.95
C GLY A 86 9.21 -0.73 -18.23
N THR A 87 10.01 -1.00 -17.21
CA THR A 87 9.96 -2.26 -16.46
C THR A 87 9.65 -2.01 -14.99
N PHE A 88 9.05 -3.00 -14.35
CA PHE A 88 8.82 -3.02 -12.91
C PHE A 88 9.04 -4.43 -12.34
N ALA A 89 9.28 -4.51 -11.04
CA ALA A 89 9.62 -5.76 -10.36
C ALA A 89 8.48 -6.22 -9.44
N VAL A 90 8.19 -7.51 -9.45
CA VAL A 90 7.29 -8.15 -8.48
C VAL A 90 8.02 -9.29 -7.80
N ASP A 91 8.00 -9.29 -6.47
CA ASP A 91 8.66 -10.30 -5.64
C ASP A 91 7.61 -11.27 -5.10
N PHE A 92 7.67 -12.53 -5.54
CA PHE A 92 6.75 -13.59 -5.15
C PHE A 92 7.31 -14.34 -3.95
N VAL A 93 6.51 -14.53 -2.92
CA VAL A 93 6.92 -15.32 -1.75
C VAL A 93 7.09 -16.78 -2.16
N VAL A 94 8.20 -17.38 -1.74
CA VAL A 94 8.50 -18.80 -1.90
C VAL A 94 8.63 -19.47 -0.54
N SER A 95 8.60 -20.81 -0.52
CA SER A 95 8.83 -21.54 0.73
C SER A 95 10.21 -21.23 1.28
N LYS A 96 10.36 -21.36 2.60
CA LYS A 96 11.63 -21.13 3.29
C LYS A 96 12.73 -22.02 2.71
N GLU A 97 12.43 -23.28 2.48
CA GLU A 97 13.37 -24.28 1.95
C GLU A 97 13.85 -23.89 0.55
N ALA A 98 12.92 -23.49 -0.33
CA ALA A 98 13.25 -23.05 -1.69
C ALA A 98 14.06 -21.75 -1.68
N GLY A 99 13.70 -20.80 -0.81
CA GLY A 99 14.41 -19.53 -0.67
C GLY A 99 15.83 -19.68 -0.12
N GLU A 100 16.01 -20.54 0.89
CA GLU A 100 17.32 -20.83 1.48
C GLU A 100 18.22 -21.61 0.52
N ALA A 101 17.69 -22.59 -0.21
CA ALA A 101 18.43 -23.30 -1.25
C ALA A 101 18.88 -22.35 -2.37
N ALA A 102 17.97 -21.51 -2.88
CA ALA A 102 18.29 -20.54 -3.93
C ALA A 102 19.31 -19.48 -3.48
N ALA A 103 19.39 -19.18 -2.19
CA ALA A 103 20.38 -18.25 -1.65
C ALA A 103 21.79 -18.87 -1.49
N GLN A 104 21.90 -20.20 -1.51
CA GLN A 104 23.17 -20.94 -1.42
C GLN A 104 23.79 -21.21 -2.80
N GLU A 105 22.96 -21.32 -3.84
CA GLU A 105 23.42 -21.33 -5.24
C GLU A 105 24.01 -19.95 -5.56
N GLU A 106 25.29 -19.90 -5.97
CA GLU A 106 26.13 -18.70 -6.08
C GLU A 106 25.36 -17.43 -6.45
N LYS A 107 25.34 -16.44 -5.55
CA LYS A 107 24.94 -15.08 -5.94
C LYS A 107 25.90 -14.64 -7.05
N PRO A 108 25.46 -14.36 -8.28
CA PRO A 108 26.27 -13.52 -9.13
C PRO A 108 26.53 -12.24 -8.35
N ASP A 109 27.81 -11.87 -8.23
CA ASP A 109 28.34 -10.72 -7.51
C ASP A 109 27.75 -9.41 -8.05
N THR A 110 26.49 -9.15 -7.72
CA THR A 110 25.71 -8.05 -8.24
C THR A 110 24.88 -7.48 -7.10
N ASP A 111 25.17 -6.23 -6.75
CA ASP A 111 24.49 -5.38 -5.74
C ASP A 111 22.99 -5.09 -6.08
N GLU A 112 22.28 -6.03 -6.72
CA GLU A 112 21.06 -5.74 -7.48
C GLU A 112 19.76 -6.32 -6.85
N LEU A 113 19.85 -7.13 -5.79
CA LEU A 113 18.70 -7.71 -5.12
C LEU A 113 18.71 -7.50 -3.60
N PRO A 114 17.54 -7.24 -2.97
CA PRO A 114 17.45 -7.19 -1.52
C PRO A 114 17.81 -8.54 -0.86
N GLU A 115 18.02 -8.53 0.46
CA GLU A 115 18.16 -9.76 1.24
C GLU A 115 16.99 -10.73 0.97
N ARG A 116 17.26 -12.03 1.01
CA ARG A 116 16.26 -13.10 0.83
C ARG A 116 15.52 -13.06 -0.50
N THR A 117 16.09 -12.42 -1.51
CA THR A 117 15.49 -12.31 -2.84
C THR A 117 16.43 -12.90 -3.88
N THR A 118 15.92 -13.81 -4.70
CA THR A 118 16.58 -14.31 -5.92
C THR A 118 15.71 -13.99 -7.13
N ASN A 119 16.16 -14.23 -8.36
CA ASN A 119 15.33 -14.06 -9.56
C ASN A 119 14.67 -15.39 -9.92
N PHE A 120 13.51 -15.33 -10.56
CA PHE A 120 12.99 -16.49 -11.29
C PHE A 120 13.90 -16.82 -12.48
N SER A 121 14.14 -18.10 -12.71
CA SER A 121 14.58 -18.55 -14.04
C SER A 121 13.40 -18.56 -15.01
N ALA A 122 13.67 -18.54 -16.32
CA ALA A 122 12.61 -18.58 -17.34
C ALA A 122 11.70 -19.81 -17.17
N SER A 123 12.29 -20.99 -16.94
CA SER A 123 11.53 -22.23 -16.74
C SER A 123 10.68 -22.22 -15.46
N GLU A 124 11.17 -21.57 -14.39
CA GLU A 124 10.38 -21.45 -13.16
C GLU A 124 9.19 -20.51 -13.34
N TRP A 125 9.40 -19.40 -14.06
CA TRP A 125 8.32 -18.47 -14.39
C TRP A 125 7.27 -19.12 -15.28
N ASP A 126 7.69 -19.87 -16.31
CA ASP A 126 6.77 -20.58 -17.21
C ASP A 126 5.94 -21.65 -16.48
N ALA A 127 6.47 -22.21 -15.38
CA ALA A 127 5.81 -23.21 -14.57
C ALA A 127 4.99 -22.64 -13.40
N ILE A 128 4.95 -21.31 -13.21
CA ILE A 128 4.34 -20.71 -12.01
C ILE A 128 2.80 -20.82 -11.99
N ALA A 129 2.17 -20.96 -13.16
CA ALA A 129 0.72 -20.99 -13.29
C ALA A 129 0.10 -22.19 -12.52
N SER A 130 -1.04 -21.97 -11.90
CA SER A 130 -1.76 -23.00 -11.13
C SER A 130 -3.26 -22.77 -11.16
N SER A 131 -4.04 -23.86 -11.10
CA SER A 131 -5.50 -23.83 -11.01
C SER A 131 -6.04 -24.06 -9.59
N ASP A 132 -5.19 -24.05 -8.57
CA ASP A 132 -5.64 -24.15 -7.18
C ASP A 132 -6.48 -22.93 -6.75
N THR A 133 -7.12 -23.08 -5.59
CA THR A 133 -8.03 -22.08 -5.01
C THR A 133 -7.42 -21.37 -3.79
N SER A 134 -6.11 -21.52 -3.55
CA SER A 134 -5.47 -20.86 -2.40
C SER A 134 -5.55 -19.34 -2.57
N PRO A 135 -5.93 -18.60 -1.52
CA PRO A 135 -5.98 -17.14 -1.59
C PRO A 135 -4.59 -16.55 -1.79
N MET A 136 -4.52 -15.41 -2.49
CA MET A 136 -3.28 -14.68 -2.73
C MET A 136 -3.39 -13.23 -2.28
N ILE A 137 -2.42 -12.77 -1.51
CA ILE A 137 -2.28 -11.37 -1.10
C ILE A 137 -1.26 -10.63 -1.97
N ILE A 138 -1.67 -9.51 -2.55
CA ILE A 138 -0.82 -8.56 -3.27
C ILE A 138 -0.49 -7.40 -2.34
N ALA A 139 0.80 -7.24 -1.99
CA ALA A 139 1.27 -6.20 -1.08
C ALA A 139 1.96 -5.04 -1.81
N LEU A 140 1.70 -3.81 -1.37
CA LEU A 140 2.34 -2.58 -1.85
C LEU A 140 3.10 -1.89 -0.72
N HIS A 141 4.40 -1.68 -0.91
CA HIS A 141 5.28 -1.02 0.07
C HIS A 141 5.12 0.52 0.08
N GLY A 142 5.71 1.16 1.09
CA GLY A 142 5.67 2.61 1.27
C GLY A 142 6.66 3.41 0.40
N LEU A 143 7.01 4.62 0.85
CA LEU A 143 7.95 5.47 0.11
C LEU A 143 9.37 4.86 0.15
N THR A 144 9.98 4.67 -1.02
CA THR A 144 11.38 4.20 -1.18
C THR A 144 11.72 2.80 -0.65
N GLY A 145 10.74 2.00 -0.24
CA GLY A 145 10.94 0.68 0.39
C GLY A 145 10.99 -0.50 -0.58
N GLY A 146 10.40 -1.63 -0.19
CA GLY A 146 10.29 -2.82 -1.02
C GLY A 146 9.75 -4.04 -0.28
N SER A 147 9.88 -5.21 -0.89
CA SER A 147 9.59 -6.53 -0.28
C SER A 147 10.37 -6.85 1.01
N HIS A 148 11.53 -6.23 1.20
CA HIS A 148 12.40 -6.43 2.37
C HIS A 148 11.88 -5.73 3.64
N GLU A 149 10.91 -4.83 3.51
CA GLU A 149 10.36 -4.04 4.61
C GLU A 149 9.77 -4.92 5.72
N VAL A 150 10.14 -4.63 6.97
CA VAL A 150 9.78 -5.47 8.13
C VAL A 150 8.28 -5.47 8.37
N TYR A 151 7.63 -4.29 8.35
CA TYR A 151 6.18 -4.18 8.54
C TYR A 151 5.38 -5.00 7.51
N LEU A 152 5.91 -5.09 6.28
CA LEU A 152 5.30 -5.82 5.20
C LEU A 152 5.43 -7.32 5.47
N ARG A 153 6.65 -7.78 5.80
CA ARG A 153 6.90 -9.18 6.15
C ARG A 153 6.15 -9.65 7.39
N GLU A 154 5.99 -8.78 8.40
CA GLU A 154 5.14 -9.06 9.57
C GLU A 154 3.67 -9.25 9.23
N THR A 155 3.18 -8.59 8.17
CA THR A 155 1.81 -8.78 7.70
C THR A 155 1.68 -10.05 6.84
N LEU A 156 2.69 -10.33 6.01
CA LEU A 156 2.69 -11.51 5.15
C LEU A 156 2.87 -12.83 5.92
N ALA A 157 3.73 -12.84 6.95
CA ALA A 157 4.06 -14.07 7.69
C ALA A 157 2.84 -14.87 8.19
N PRO A 158 1.87 -14.29 8.91
CA PRO A 158 0.67 -15.02 9.33
C PRO A 158 -0.21 -15.47 8.15
N LEU A 159 -0.31 -14.69 7.08
CA LEU A 159 -1.08 -15.06 5.88
C LEU A 159 -0.44 -16.27 5.17
N THR A 160 0.88 -16.24 4.95
CA THR A 160 1.59 -17.35 4.32
C THR A 160 1.61 -18.60 5.20
N ALA A 161 1.65 -18.44 6.53
CA ALA A 161 1.51 -19.56 7.46
C ALA A 161 0.10 -20.18 7.40
N ALA A 162 -0.93 -19.40 7.06
CA ALA A 162 -2.29 -19.88 6.78
C ALA A 162 -2.45 -20.45 5.35
N GLY A 163 -1.37 -20.64 4.60
CA GLY A 163 -1.39 -21.23 3.26
C GLY A 163 -1.70 -20.24 2.13
N TRP A 164 -1.69 -18.92 2.41
CA TRP A 164 -1.88 -17.92 1.36
C TRP A 164 -0.62 -17.80 0.51
N ALA A 165 -0.79 -17.69 -0.80
CA ALA A 165 0.26 -17.18 -1.67
C ALA A 165 0.42 -15.67 -1.45
N ALA A 166 1.59 -15.12 -1.74
CA ALA A 166 1.83 -13.69 -1.58
C ALA A 166 2.80 -13.16 -2.63
N CYS A 167 2.60 -11.92 -3.06
CA CYS A 167 3.58 -11.19 -3.86
C CYS A 167 3.62 -9.71 -3.50
N VAL A 168 4.75 -9.06 -3.75
CA VAL A 168 4.98 -7.64 -3.50
C VAL A 168 5.26 -6.92 -4.81
N VAL A 169 4.44 -5.92 -5.15
CA VAL A 169 4.74 -5.05 -6.30
C VAL A 169 5.72 -3.98 -5.84
N ASN A 170 6.93 -3.99 -6.40
CA ASN A 170 7.95 -3.00 -6.08
C ASN A 170 7.80 -1.78 -6.98
N GLY A 171 7.56 -0.62 -6.38
CA GLY A 171 7.66 0.68 -7.05
C GLY A 171 8.96 0.81 -7.86
N ARG A 172 8.85 1.34 -9.08
CA ARG A 172 9.97 1.46 -10.03
C ARG A 172 11.15 2.20 -9.42
N GLY A 173 12.32 1.54 -9.44
CA GLY A 173 13.58 2.05 -8.88
C GLY A 173 13.84 1.63 -7.43
N CYS A 174 12.83 1.09 -6.75
CA CYS A 174 12.91 0.63 -5.36
C CYS A 174 13.28 -0.85 -5.25
N ALA A 175 13.51 -1.33 -4.02
CA ALA A 175 13.93 -2.71 -3.77
C ALA A 175 15.14 -3.15 -4.62
N LEU A 176 16.10 -2.24 -4.85
CA LEU A 176 17.26 -2.39 -5.73
C LEU A 176 16.97 -2.65 -7.22
N SER A 177 15.71 -2.54 -7.66
CA SER A 177 15.38 -2.57 -9.09
C SER A 177 15.90 -1.33 -9.82
N LYS A 178 16.29 -1.51 -11.08
CA LYS A 178 16.69 -0.41 -11.99
C LYS A 178 15.50 0.08 -12.79
N ILE A 179 15.39 1.39 -12.95
CA ILE A 179 14.43 1.96 -13.91
C ILE A 179 14.98 1.89 -15.33
N THR A 180 14.11 1.59 -16.28
CA THR A 180 14.42 1.56 -17.73
C THR A 180 13.88 2.77 -18.47
N THR A 181 13.09 3.60 -17.80
CA THR A 181 12.60 4.89 -18.29
C THR A 181 12.94 6.00 -17.28
N PRO A 182 12.82 7.29 -17.66
CA PRO A 182 13.13 8.40 -16.76
C PRO A 182 12.17 8.57 -15.58
N ARG A 183 11.22 7.63 -15.38
CA ARG A 183 10.14 7.76 -14.42
C ARG A 183 10.34 6.83 -13.23
N LEU A 184 10.41 7.42 -12.05
CA LEU A 184 10.20 6.73 -10.79
C LEU A 184 8.70 6.51 -10.56
N PHE A 185 8.35 5.62 -9.63
CA PHE A 185 6.97 5.55 -9.14
C PHE A 185 6.61 6.79 -8.31
N ASN A 186 5.31 7.04 -8.16
CA ASN A 186 4.74 8.12 -7.39
C ASN A 186 3.41 7.68 -6.74
N SER A 187 2.74 8.57 -5.99
CA SER A 187 1.50 8.25 -5.28
C SER A 187 0.32 7.85 -6.18
N ARG A 188 0.42 8.07 -7.49
CA ARG A 188 -0.61 7.79 -8.51
C ARG A 188 -0.34 6.52 -9.31
N ALA A 189 0.75 5.80 -9.04
CA ALA A 189 1.26 4.69 -9.87
C ALA A 189 0.41 3.40 -9.81
N THR A 190 -0.86 3.46 -10.25
CA THR A 190 -1.79 2.31 -10.25
C THR A 190 -1.57 1.35 -11.43
N TRP A 191 -0.82 1.76 -12.46
CA TRP A 191 -0.60 0.97 -13.69
C TRP A 191 0.09 -0.37 -13.45
N ASP A 192 1.21 -0.38 -12.71
CA ASP A 192 1.97 -1.60 -12.45
C ASP A 192 1.17 -2.58 -11.55
N VAL A 193 0.36 -2.03 -10.64
CA VAL A 193 -0.58 -2.81 -9.81
C VAL A 193 -1.65 -3.45 -10.67
N ARG A 194 -2.28 -2.68 -11.56
CA ARG A 194 -3.31 -3.17 -12.49
C ARG A 194 -2.78 -4.26 -13.41
N GLN A 195 -1.59 -4.07 -13.98
CA GLN A 195 -0.96 -5.07 -14.83
C GLN A 195 -0.61 -6.33 -14.04
N THR A 196 -0.06 -6.19 -12.83
CA THR A 196 0.23 -7.34 -11.96
C THR A 196 -1.03 -8.16 -11.71
N ILE A 197 -2.11 -7.53 -11.27
CA ILE A 197 -3.36 -8.21 -10.94
C ILE A 197 -3.99 -8.87 -12.17
N LYS A 198 -3.96 -8.20 -13.33
CA LYS A 198 -4.40 -8.77 -14.61
C LYS A 198 -3.59 -10.04 -14.95
N THR A 199 -2.27 -9.98 -14.83
CA THR A 199 -1.40 -11.15 -15.06
C THR A 199 -1.68 -12.28 -14.07
N LEU A 200 -1.82 -11.96 -12.77
CA LEU A 200 -2.15 -12.95 -11.74
C LEU A 200 -3.49 -13.63 -12.02
N ARG A 201 -4.46 -12.93 -12.63
CA ARG A 201 -5.73 -13.56 -13.01
C ARG A 201 -5.62 -14.51 -14.20
N LEU A 202 -4.67 -14.28 -15.10
CA LEU A 202 -4.37 -15.20 -16.18
C LEU A 202 -3.60 -16.43 -15.67
N LEU A 203 -2.60 -16.23 -14.79
CA LEU A 203 -1.77 -17.30 -14.24
C LEU A 203 -2.52 -18.17 -13.22
N PHE A 204 -3.44 -17.58 -12.45
CA PHE A 204 -4.12 -18.21 -11.32
C PHE A 204 -5.64 -18.04 -11.38
N PRO A 205 -6.33 -18.58 -12.40
CA PRO A 205 -7.73 -18.25 -12.70
C PRO A 205 -8.73 -18.52 -11.58
N ASN A 206 -8.42 -19.44 -10.65
CA ASN A 206 -9.29 -19.82 -9.55
C ASN A 206 -8.92 -19.20 -8.19
N ARG A 207 -7.71 -18.63 -8.04
CA ARG A 207 -7.25 -18.09 -6.75
C ARG A 207 -8.00 -16.80 -6.38
N PRO A 208 -8.61 -16.68 -5.20
CA PRO A 208 -9.07 -15.37 -4.70
C PRO A 208 -7.89 -14.40 -4.56
N LEU A 209 -8.04 -13.15 -4.98
CA LEU A 209 -7.00 -12.11 -4.86
C LEU A 209 -7.38 -11.07 -3.84
N TYR A 210 -6.42 -10.65 -3.01
CA TYR A 210 -6.58 -9.64 -1.98
C TYR A 210 -5.50 -8.58 -2.09
N GLY A 211 -5.76 -7.37 -1.59
CA GLY A 211 -4.79 -6.28 -1.58
C GLY A 211 -4.40 -5.85 -0.17
N VAL A 212 -3.13 -5.51 0.03
CA VAL A 212 -2.69 -4.74 1.20
C VAL A 212 -1.69 -3.67 0.77
N GLY A 213 -1.86 -2.44 1.26
CA GLY A 213 -0.93 -1.35 1.00
C GLY A 213 -0.52 -0.66 2.27
N PHE A 214 0.72 -0.17 2.31
CA PHE A 214 1.30 0.53 3.46
C PHE A 214 1.75 1.93 3.04
N SER A 215 1.37 2.96 3.81
CA SER A 215 1.77 4.35 3.55
C SER A 215 1.47 4.74 2.09
N LEU A 216 2.48 5.13 1.30
CA LEU A 216 2.32 5.45 -0.12
C LEU A 216 1.67 4.31 -0.94
N GLY A 217 2.01 3.05 -0.65
CA GLY A 217 1.40 1.89 -1.28
C GLY A 217 -0.08 1.74 -0.92
N ALA A 218 -0.49 2.17 0.29
CA ALA A 218 -1.89 2.21 0.69
C ALA A 218 -2.67 3.24 -0.15
N ASN A 219 -2.08 4.41 -0.40
CA ASN A 219 -2.67 5.44 -1.26
C ASN A 219 -2.85 4.94 -2.70
N ILE A 220 -1.82 4.27 -3.25
CA ILE A 220 -1.87 3.67 -4.60
C ILE A 220 -2.95 2.58 -4.67
N LEU A 221 -3.01 1.67 -3.69
CA LEU A 221 -4.02 0.61 -3.64
C LEU A 221 -5.44 1.19 -3.57
N THR A 222 -5.64 2.21 -2.74
CA THR A 222 -6.94 2.88 -2.59
C THR A 222 -7.39 3.49 -3.91
N ASN A 223 -6.49 4.22 -4.58
CA ASN A 223 -6.77 4.77 -5.91
C ASN A 223 -7.08 3.67 -6.93
N TYR A 224 -6.31 2.58 -6.96
CA TYR A 224 -6.60 1.44 -7.82
C TYR A 224 -8.01 0.86 -7.57
N CYS A 225 -8.37 0.59 -6.31
CA CYS A 225 -9.69 0.06 -5.96
C CYS A 225 -10.82 1.03 -6.33
N GLY A 226 -10.61 2.34 -6.19
CA GLY A 226 -11.59 3.36 -6.61
C GLY A 226 -11.72 3.45 -8.13
N GLU A 227 -10.62 3.32 -8.87
CA GLU A 227 -10.60 3.34 -10.34
C GLU A 227 -11.33 2.13 -10.95
N GLU A 228 -11.08 0.93 -10.41
CA GLU A 228 -11.74 -0.29 -10.88
C GLU A 228 -13.20 -0.36 -10.42
N GLY A 229 -13.52 0.20 -9.25
CA GLY A 229 -14.87 0.22 -8.69
C GLY A 229 -15.50 -1.17 -8.65
N ALA A 230 -16.66 -1.34 -9.30
CA ALA A 230 -17.37 -2.62 -9.38
C ALA A 230 -16.63 -3.69 -10.19
N HIS A 231 -15.68 -3.30 -11.06
CA HIS A 231 -14.85 -4.21 -11.85
C HIS A 231 -13.58 -4.64 -11.13
N CYS A 232 -13.38 -4.19 -9.88
CA CYS A 232 -12.21 -4.56 -9.10
C CYS A 232 -12.13 -6.09 -8.93
N PRO A 233 -11.06 -6.74 -9.41
CA PRO A 233 -10.91 -8.20 -9.33
C PRO A 233 -10.51 -8.67 -7.92
N LEU A 234 -10.12 -7.76 -7.02
CA LEU A 234 -9.79 -8.09 -5.64
C LEU A 234 -11.07 -8.38 -4.85
N ARG A 235 -11.01 -9.36 -3.96
CA ARG A 235 -12.10 -9.76 -3.05
C ARG A 235 -12.23 -8.80 -1.87
N ALA A 236 -11.09 -8.40 -1.29
CA ALA A 236 -11.02 -7.36 -0.27
C ALA A 236 -9.65 -6.67 -0.30
N ALA A 237 -9.55 -5.49 0.31
CA ALA A 237 -8.30 -4.75 0.42
C ALA A 237 -8.13 -4.05 1.78
N VAL A 238 -6.88 -3.92 2.23
CA VAL A 238 -6.52 -3.20 3.47
C VAL A 238 -5.49 -2.11 3.21
N ALA A 239 -5.76 -0.90 3.68
CA ALA A 239 -4.87 0.26 3.61
C ALA A 239 -4.35 0.63 5.01
N CYS A 240 -3.05 0.45 5.24
CA CYS A 240 -2.40 0.70 6.52
C CYS A 240 -1.60 2.00 6.51
N SER A 241 -1.82 2.87 7.51
CA SER A 241 -1.16 4.18 7.65
C SER A 241 -1.23 5.02 6.36
N ASN A 242 -2.37 4.97 5.66
CA ASN A 242 -2.54 5.65 4.37
C ASN A 242 -2.55 7.18 4.57
N PRO A 243 -1.66 7.95 3.91
CA PRO A 243 -1.73 9.42 3.89
C PRO A 243 -2.83 9.88 2.92
N TRP A 244 -4.09 9.63 3.30
CA TRP A 244 -5.28 9.77 2.45
C TRP A 244 -5.36 11.11 1.69
N ASN A 245 -5.17 12.23 2.41
CA ASN A 245 -5.07 13.57 1.83
C ASN A 245 -3.61 14.03 1.82
N LEU A 246 -2.94 13.88 0.68
CA LEU A 246 -1.52 14.19 0.54
C LEU A 246 -1.22 15.68 0.73
N GLU A 247 -2.11 16.57 0.30
CA GLU A 247 -1.91 18.02 0.43
C GLU A 247 -1.93 18.44 1.90
N VAL A 248 -2.95 17.98 2.66
CA VAL A 248 -3.05 18.20 4.10
C VAL A 248 -1.89 17.57 4.84
N CYS A 249 -1.53 16.31 4.54
CA CYS A 249 -0.39 15.65 5.19
C CYS A 249 0.92 16.40 4.94
N ASN A 250 1.14 16.89 3.71
CA ASN A 250 2.31 17.71 3.39
C ASN A 250 2.32 19.03 4.17
N VAL A 251 1.19 19.73 4.27
CA VAL A 251 1.09 20.96 5.07
C VAL A 251 1.39 20.66 6.54
N GLU A 252 0.78 19.63 7.12
CA GLU A 252 0.97 19.24 8.52
C GLU A 252 2.42 18.85 8.83
N LEU A 253 3.08 18.12 7.93
CA LEU A 253 4.52 17.83 8.03
C LEU A 253 5.35 19.12 8.10
N GLN A 254 4.99 20.17 7.38
CA GLN A 254 5.75 21.43 7.37
C GLN A 254 5.46 22.32 8.59
N ARG A 255 4.35 22.09 9.31
CA ARG A 255 3.93 22.94 10.44
C ARG A 255 4.77 22.75 11.70
N THR A 256 5.36 21.58 11.90
CA THR A 256 6.11 21.27 13.12
C THR A 256 7.59 21.07 12.84
N TRP A 257 8.44 21.38 13.81
CA TRP A 257 9.88 21.19 13.68
C TRP A 257 10.24 19.72 13.42
N LEU A 258 9.62 18.78 14.16
CA LEU A 258 9.80 17.34 13.95
C LEU A 258 9.28 16.92 12.56
N GLY A 259 8.10 17.38 12.17
CA GLY A 259 7.52 17.18 10.85
C GLY A 259 8.51 17.53 9.73
N LEU A 260 9.03 18.76 9.74
CA LEU A 260 9.84 19.29 8.66
C LEU A 260 11.28 18.76 8.71
N HIS A 261 11.95 18.90 9.86
CA HIS A 261 13.38 18.65 9.97
C HIS A 261 13.75 17.21 10.28
N VAL A 262 12.81 16.40 10.79
CA VAL A 262 13.03 14.96 11.00
C VAL A 262 12.36 14.16 9.89
N TYR A 263 11.04 14.19 9.77
CA TYR A 263 10.33 13.28 8.85
C TYR A 263 10.47 13.70 7.38
N SER A 264 10.07 14.92 7.03
CA SER A 264 10.14 15.41 5.64
C SER A 264 11.56 15.42 5.10
N ARG A 265 12.53 15.80 5.95
CA ARG A 265 13.96 15.75 5.61
C ARG A 265 14.49 14.33 5.40
N THR A 266 14.08 13.37 6.24
CA THR A 266 14.49 11.96 6.09
C THR A 266 13.90 11.36 4.82
N MET A 267 12.61 11.58 4.53
CA MET A 267 11.98 11.15 3.29
C MET A 267 12.64 11.78 2.06
N GLY A 268 12.93 13.08 2.11
CA GLY A 268 13.67 13.78 1.06
C GLY A 268 15.06 13.18 0.83
N LYS A 269 15.81 12.86 1.90
CA LYS A 269 17.12 12.19 1.81
C LYS A 269 17.01 10.81 1.14
N ASN A 270 16.02 10.00 1.51
CA ASN A 270 15.81 8.68 0.91
C ASN A 270 15.49 8.77 -0.58
N LEU A 271 14.63 9.72 -0.97
CA LEU A 271 14.32 10.01 -2.37
C LEU A 271 15.53 10.52 -3.16
N MET A 272 16.36 11.37 -2.56
CA MET A 272 17.64 11.78 -3.17
C MET A 272 18.57 10.59 -3.38
N GLY A 273 18.62 9.63 -2.45
CA GLY A 273 19.35 8.36 -2.66
C GLY A 273 18.84 7.58 -3.87
N LEU A 274 17.52 7.53 -4.06
CA LEU A 274 16.88 6.92 -5.22
C LEU A 274 17.24 7.66 -6.52
N PHE A 275 17.23 8.99 -6.50
CA PHE A 275 17.67 9.82 -7.62
C PHE A 275 19.14 9.56 -7.97
N HIS A 276 20.03 9.55 -6.98
CA HIS A 276 21.45 9.32 -7.23
C HIS A 276 21.72 7.96 -7.89
N ARG A 277 21.02 6.91 -7.45
CA ARG A 277 21.11 5.57 -8.05
C ARG A 277 20.69 5.57 -9.53
N HIS A 278 19.66 6.35 -9.86
CA HIS A 278 19.03 6.32 -11.19
C HIS A 278 19.25 7.61 -12.01
N LYS A 279 20.25 8.42 -11.63
CA LYS A 279 20.47 9.77 -12.18
C LYS A 279 20.52 9.76 -13.70
N SER A 280 21.28 8.83 -14.29
CA SER A 280 21.47 8.74 -15.74
C SER A 280 20.19 8.46 -16.52
N GLN A 281 19.17 7.86 -15.90
CA GLN A 281 17.86 7.63 -16.51
C GLN A 281 16.94 8.81 -16.27
N ILE A 282 16.86 9.29 -15.02
CA ILE A 282 15.98 10.39 -14.63
C ILE A 282 16.30 11.66 -15.42
N THR A 283 17.59 12.00 -15.60
CA THR A 283 17.98 13.23 -16.31
C THR A 283 17.75 13.19 -17.83
N LYS A 284 17.22 12.10 -18.38
CA LYS A 284 16.83 12.03 -19.80
C LYS A 284 15.50 12.73 -20.08
N ILE A 285 14.68 12.98 -19.05
CA ILE A 285 13.44 13.75 -19.23
C ILE A 285 13.74 15.25 -19.21
N ALA A 286 13.11 15.99 -20.12
CA ALA A 286 13.21 17.43 -20.15
C ALA A 286 12.58 18.06 -18.89
N GLY A 287 13.09 19.21 -18.47
CA GLY A 287 12.51 19.99 -17.36
C GLY A 287 13.04 19.66 -15.96
N ILE A 288 13.97 18.73 -15.81
CA ILE A 288 14.66 18.51 -14.52
C ILE A 288 15.83 19.48 -14.38
N ASP A 289 15.70 20.44 -13.46
CA ASP A 289 16.80 21.28 -12.99
C ASP A 289 17.62 20.50 -11.95
N VAL A 290 18.74 19.93 -12.39
CA VAL A 290 19.62 19.13 -11.54
C VAL A 290 20.27 19.97 -10.44
N ASP A 291 20.59 21.25 -10.71
CA ASP A 291 21.25 22.11 -9.72
C ASP A 291 20.30 22.51 -8.60
N ALA A 292 19.03 22.76 -8.91
CA ALA A 292 17.97 22.96 -7.93
C ALA A 292 17.69 21.67 -7.13
N LEU A 293 17.63 20.52 -7.82
CA LEU A 293 17.41 19.23 -7.19
C LEU A 293 18.50 18.87 -6.17
N LEU A 294 19.78 19.06 -6.50
CA LEU A 294 20.90 18.78 -5.58
C LEU A 294 20.88 19.68 -4.32
N LYS A 295 20.19 20.82 -4.37
CA LYS A 295 19.97 21.71 -3.21
C LYS A 295 18.76 21.31 -2.37
N SER A 296 17.89 20.42 -2.87
CA SER A 296 16.70 19.94 -2.17
C SER A 296 17.09 19.17 -0.89
N ARG A 297 16.28 19.34 0.15
CA ARG A 297 16.43 18.72 1.47
C ARG A 297 15.16 18.04 1.95
N TYR A 298 14.00 18.49 1.48
CA TYR A 298 12.70 18.07 1.96
C TYR A 298 11.90 17.32 0.88
N LEU A 299 10.94 16.51 1.32
CA LEU A 299 10.06 15.72 0.45
C LEU A 299 9.40 16.57 -0.64
N HIS A 300 8.77 17.69 -0.26
CA HIS A 300 8.04 18.55 -1.19
C HIS A 300 8.93 19.23 -2.24
N GLU A 301 10.21 19.46 -1.93
CA GLU A 301 11.17 19.99 -2.90
C GLU A 301 11.56 18.92 -3.92
N PHE A 302 11.75 17.67 -3.47
CA PHE A 302 11.96 16.55 -4.39
C PHE A 302 10.76 16.36 -5.31
N ASP A 303 9.54 16.40 -4.77
CA ASP A 303 8.32 16.28 -5.56
C ASP A 303 8.20 17.42 -6.58
N ARG A 304 8.54 18.65 -6.19
CA ARG A 304 8.59 19.81 -7.10
C ARG A 304 9.62 19.63 -8.23
N HIS A 305 10.84 19.19 -7.90
CA HIS A 305 11.95 19.16 -8.87
C HIS A 305 12.07 17.85 -9.66
N VAL A 306 11.40 16.78 -9.23
CA VAL A 306 11.41 15.47 -9.90
C VAL A 306 10.01 15.05 -10.32
N GLN A 307 9.08 14.88 -9.37
CA GLN A 307 7.77 14.32 -9.70
C GLN A 307 6.98 15.24 -10.63
N CYS A 308 6.97 16.55 -10.36
CA CYS A 308 6.24 17.50 -11.19
C CYS A 308 6.72 17.51 -12.65
N PRO A 309 8.01 17.74 -12.97
CA PRO A 309 8.47 17.72 -14.36
C PRO A 309 8.36 16.33 -15.00
N THR A 310 8.54 15.25 -14.22
CA THR A 310 8.45 13.88 -14.75
C THR A 310 7.04 13.51 -15.23
N TRP A 311 6.02 14.06 -14.56
CA TRP A 311 4.62 13.71 -14.75
C TRP A 311 3.78 14.86 -15.33
N GLY A 312 4.39 16.01 -15.63
CA GLY A 312 3.73 17.17 -16.22
C GLY A 312 2.85 17.95 -15.25
N TYR A 313 3.06 17.84 -13.93
CA TYR A 313 2.34 18.68 -12.97
C TYR A 313 2.96 20.09 -12.92
N PRO A 314 2.14 21.15 -12.92
CA PRO A 314 2.64 22.51 -12.88
C PRO A 314 3.17 22.92 -11.50
N THR A 315 2.69 22.28 -10.43
CA THR A 315 3.12 22.52 -9.04
C THR A 315 3.01 21.25 -8.21
N GLU A 316 3.75 21.15 -7.11
CA GLU A 316 3.64 20.02 -6.18
C GLU A 316 2.24 19.92 -5.55
N GLY A 317 1.56 21.06 -5.36
CA GLY A 317 0.16 21.06 -4.89
C GLY A 317 -0.79 20.43 -5.93
N ALA A 318 -0.57 20.67 -7.22
CA ALA A 318 -1.35 20.01 -8.27
C ALA A 318 -1.10 18.49 -8.26
N TYR A 319 0.15 18.07 -8.08
CA TYR A 319 0.51 16.66 -7.90
C TYR A 319 -0.19 16.03 -6.68
N TYR A 320 -0.12 16.65 -5.51
CA TYR A 320 -0.75 16.12 -4.29
C TYR A 320 -2.27 16.02 -4.39
N ARG A 321 -2.94 17.03 -4.97
CA ARG A 321 -4.39 17.01 -5.14
C ARG A 321 -4.87 15.95 -6.13
N ASP A 322 -4.12 15.69 -7.20
CA ASP A 322 -4.45 14.62 -8.14
C ASP A 322 -4.13 13.23 -7.60
N SER A 323 -3.05 13.11 -6.82
CA SER A 323 -2.52 11.81 -6.40
C SER A 323 -3.02 11.32 -5.06
N GLN A 324 -3.72 12.12 -4.28
CA GLN A 324 -4.36 11.70 -3.03
C GLN A 324 -5.47 10.66 -3.28
N SER A 325 -5.96 10.03 -2.21
CA SER A 325 -6.92 8.92 -2.31
C SER A 325 -8.25 9.14 -1.58
N VAL A 326 -8.48 10.33 -1.01
CA VAL A 326 -9.76 10.68 -0.36
C VAL A 326 -10.96 10.44 -1.28
N ASP A 327 -10.97 11.05 -2.47
CA ASP A 327 -12.08 10.90 -3.44
C ASP A 327 -12.29 9.45 -3.90
N ALA A 328 -11.21 8.66 -3.95
CA ALA A 328 -11.25 7.28 -4.42
C ALA A 328 -12.12 6.41 -3.53
N VAL A 329 -12.18 6.73 -2.22
CA VAL A 329 -13.02 6.05 -1.25
C VAL A 329 -14.46 5.98 -1.74
N LEU A 330 -15.00 7.04 -2.34
CA LEU A 330 -16.40 7.08 -2.80
C LEU A 330 -16.70 6.10 -3.94
N ALA A 331 -15.69 5.67 -4.70
CA ALA A 331 -15.82 4.82 -5.87
C ALA A 331 -15.55 3.33 -5.60
N ILE A 332 -14.98 2.98 -4.43
CA ILE A 332 -14.70 1.58 -4.06
C ILE A 332 -15.99 0.76 -3.96
N ARG A 333 -15.99 -0.47 -4.51
CA ARG A 333 -17.15 -1.39 -4.49
C ARG A 333 -16.80 -2.80 -4.01
N ILE A 334 -15.71 -2.93 -3.25
CA ILE A 334 -15.29 -4.18 -2.59
C ILE A 334 -15.09 -3.91 -1.09
N PRO A 335 -15.20 -4.93 -0.22
CA PRO A 335 -14.82 -4.81 1.18
C PRO A 335 -13.44 -4.18 1.35
N PHE A 336 -13.39 -3.00 1.97
CA PHE A 336 -12.17 -2.21 2.09
C PHE A 336 -12.00 -1.68 3.51
N LEU A 337 -10.86 -2.00 4.12
CA LEU A 337 -10.51 -1.58 5.47
C LEU A 337 -9.34 -0.58 5.45
N GLY A 338 -9.55 0.62 5.97
CA GLY A 338 -8.49 1.55 6.35
C GLY A 338 -8.08 1.35 7.80
N ILE A 339 -6.77 1.34 8.10
CA ILE A 339 -6.22 1.32 9.46
C ILE A 339 -5.24 2.49 9.61
N ASN A 340 -5.54 3.44 10.49
CA ASN A 340 -4.68 4.61 10.76
C ASN A 340 -4.58 4.91 12.26
N ALA A 341 -3.41 5.34 12.71
CA ALA A 341 -3.27 5.93 14.04
C ALA A 341 -3.59 7.43 13.98
N GLU A 342 -4.32 7.94 14.98
CA GLU A 342 -4.70 9.35 15.07
C GLU A 342 -3.54 10.27 15.46
N ASP A 343 -2.48 9.70 16.06
CA ASP A 343 -1.25 10.40 16.42
C ASP A 343 -0.11 10.20 15.39
N ASP A 344 -0.43 9.68 14.20
CA ASP A 344 0.52 9.48 13.11
C ASP A 344 1.12 10.84 12.67
N PRO A 345 2.44 11.04 12.80
CA PRO A 345 3.09 12.33 12.50
C PRO A 345 3.30 12.56 10.99
N ILE A 346 2.98 11.58 10.14
CA ILE A 346 3.13 11.64 8.68
C ILE A 346 1.75 11.65 8.01
N SER A 347 0.88 10.70 8.37
CA SER A 347 -0.51 10.64 7.93
C SER A 347 -1.42 11.32 8.94
N SER A 348 -1.44 12.66 8.92
CA SER A 348 -2.19 13.46 9.89
C SER A 348 -3.67 13.05 10.00
N LYS A 349 -4.19 13.04 11.23
CA LYS A 349 -5.62 12.89 11.54
C LYS A 349 -6.51 13.83 10.72
N ALA A 350 -6.03 15.05 10.45
CA ALA A 350 -6.76 16.03 9.66
C ALA A 350 -6.99 15.60 8.20
N GLY A 351 -6.21 14.65 7.70
CA GLY A 351 -6.33 14.11 6.36
C GLY A 351 -7.20 12.85 6.25
N LEU A 352 -7.77 12.33 7.35
CA LEU A 352 -8.56 11.10 7.32
C LEU A 352 -9.88 11.29 6.54
N PRO A 353 -10.31 10.30 5.74
CA PRO A 353 -11.49 10.39 4.86
C PRO A 353 -12.77 10.01 5.61
N THR A 354 -12.96 10.52 6.83
CA THR A 354 -14.04 10.10 7.73
C THR A 354 -15.41 10.31 7.10
N GLU A 355 -15.60 11.42 6.38
CA GLU A 355 -16.89 11.72 5.75
C GLU A 355 -17.11 10.88 4.50
N GLU A 356 -16.08 10.64 3.69
CA GLU A 356 -16.18 9.79 2.50
C GLU A 356 -16.49 8.33 2.88
N VAL A 357 -15.87 7.82 3.95
CA VAL A 357 -16.13 6.48 4.48
C VAL A 357 -17.58 6.35 4.98
N LYS A 358 -18.12 7.37 5.64
CA LYS A 358 -19.54 7.41 6.04
C LYS A 358 -20.51 7.45 4.85
N ARG A 359 -20.03 7.73 3.63
CA ARG A 359 -20.81 7.75 2.39
C ARG A 359 -20.64 6.51 1.53
N ASN A 360 -19.69 5.62 1.84
CA ASN A 360 -19.50 4.39 1.08
C ASN A 360 -19.78 3.12 1.93
N PRO A 361 -20.85 2.35 1.61
CA PRO A 361 -21.24 1.16 2.36
C PRO A 361 -20.29 -0.04 2.22
N PHE A 362 -19.27 0.03 1.36
CA PHE A 362 -18.23 -1.00 1.18
C PHE A 362 -16.96 -0.74 2.00
N THR A 363 -16.88 0.40 2.68
CA THR A 363 -15.64 0.85 3.34
C THR A 363 -15.80 0.96 4.85
N LEU A 364 -14.69 0.71 5.54
CA LEU A 364 -14.57 0.82 6.99
C LEU A 364 -13.23 1.48 7.33
N LEU A 365 -13.25 2.47 8.20
CA LEU A 365 -12.05 3.09 8.76
C LEU A 365 -11.92 2.70 10.24
N CYS A 366 -10.86 1.97 10.55
CA CYS A 366 -10.43 1.62 11.89
C CYS A 366 -9.33 2.60 12.32
N THR A 367 -9.61 3.44 13.31
CA THR A 367 -8.59 4.33 13.90
C THR A 367 -8.15 3.86 15.27
N THR A 368 -6.88 4.06 15.58
CA THR A 368 -6.35 3.94 16.95
C THR A 368 -5.99 5.31 17.50
N ASP A 369 -6.23 5.56 18.78
CA ASP A 369 -5.86 6.82 19.44
C ASP A 369 -4.34 7.08 19.46
N TRP A 370 -3.54 6.01 19.39
CA TRP A 370 -2.09 6.09 19.24
C TRP A 370 -1.53 4.93 18.38
N GLY A 371 -0.32 5.10 17.86
CA GLY A 371 0.38 4.06 17.10
C GLY A 371 1.43 4.56 16.12
N GLY A 372 1.45 5.84 15.76
CA GLY A 372 2.41 6.41 14.82
C GLY A 372 2.33 5.85 13.40
N HIS A 373 3.23 6.32 12.52
CA HIS A 373 3.31 5.89 11.13
C HIS A 373 4.01 4.54 11.00
N LEU A 374 3.30 3.51 10.52
CA LEU A 374 3.83 2.13 10.38
C LEU A 374 4.53 1.59 11.64
N GLY A 375 4.17 2.14 12.80
CA GLY A 375 4.63 1.73 14.11
C GLY A 375 3.71 0.66 14.67
N SER A 376 2.83 1.05 15.60
CA SER A 376 1.92 0.15 16.32
C SER A 376 2.65 -1.05 16.94
N PHE A 377 3.87 -0.84 17.42
CA PHE A 377 4.69 -1.89 18.00
C PHE A 377 4.05 -2.43 19.27
N MET A 378 4.00 -3.75 19.39
CA MET A 378 3.51 -4.43 20.58
C MET A 378 4.66 -4.74 21.55
N LEU A 379 4.33 -5.02 22.81
CA LEU A 379 5.31 -5.52 23.77
C LEU A 379 5.79 -6.92 23.32
N GLY A 380 7.11 -7.11 23.23
CA GLY A 380 7.70 -8.36 22.73
C GLY A 380 8.00 -8.38 21.22
N GLY A 381 7.65 -7.32 20.48
CA GLY A 381 7.92 -7.19 19.05
C GLY A 381 6.68 -7.33 18.19
N GLY A 382 6.85 -7.22 16.87
CA GLY A 382 5.74 -7.19 15.92
C GLY A 382 4.91 -5.91 16.00
N ARG A 383 3.95 -5.80 15.08
CA ARG A 383 3.07 -4.64 14.95
C ARG A 383 1.61 -5.06 14.98
N TRP A 384 0.80 -4.32 15.73
CA TRP A 384 -0.61 -4.61 15.89
C TRP A 384 -1.38 -4.53 14.57
N PHE A 385 -1.12 -3.53 13.70
CA PHE A 385 -1.83 -3.44 12.42
C PHE A 385 -1.53 -4.63 11.50
N ALA A 386 -0.35 -5.26 11.61
CA ALA A 386 -0.01 -6.45 10.83
C ALA A 386 -0.87 -7.64 11.27
N CYS A 387 -1.01 -7.85 12.59
CA CYS A 387 -1.92 -8.86 13.15
C CYS A 387 -3.39 -8.57 12.80
N ALA A 388 -3.82 -7.32 12.94
CA ALA A 388 -5.19 -6.89 12.61
C ALA A 388 -5.52 -7.12 11.13
N THR A 389 -4.59 -6.76 10.24
CA THR A 389 -4.73 -6.96 8.79
C THR A 389 -4.85 -8.43 8.44
N ALA A 390 -3.95 -9.27 8.96
CA ALA A 390 -3.97 -10.70 8.69
C ALA A 390 -5.24 -11.38 9.22
N ALA A 391 -5.60 -11.10 10.48
CA ALA A 391 -6.81 -11.66 11.09
C ALA A 391 -8.08 -11.25 10.35
N PHE A 392 -8.18 -10.00 9.92
CA PHE A 392 -9.30 -9.52 9.12
C PHE A 392 -9.39 -10.22 7.76
N LEU A 393 -8.28 -10.28 7.00
CA LEU A 393 -8.27 -10.89 5.67
C LEU A 393 -8.55 -12.39 5.72
N ILE A 394 -7.97 -13.11 6.69
CA ILE A 394 -8.25 -14.54 6.91
C ILE A 394 -9.74 -14.74 7.19
N LYS A 395 -10.31 -13.98 8.13
CA LYS A 395 -11.74 -14.13 8.47
C LYS A 395 -12.64 -13.81 7.28
N VAL A 396 -12.33 -12.77 6.52
CA VAL A 396 -13.07 -12.40 5.31
C VAL A 396 -13.04 -13.52 4.27
N ASP A 397 -11.86 -14.10 4.00
CA ASP A 397 -11.74 -15.23 3.06
C ASP A 397 -12.46 -16.48 3.56
N GLU A 398 -12.37 -16.80 4.85
CA GLU A 398 -12.97 -17.99 5.45
C GLU A 398 -14.50 -17.90 5.51
N GLU A 399 -15.06 -16.74 5.89
CA GLU A 399 -16.49 -16.62 6.18
C GLU A 399 -17.33 -16.08 5.03
N VAL A 400 -16.80 -15.19 4.16
CA VAL A 400 -17.63 -14.47 3.17
C VAL A 400 -17.85 -15.29 1.90
N ASP A 401 -19.11 -15.40 1.48
CA ASP A 401 -19.50 -15.84 0.13
C ASP A 401 -19.68 -14.59 -0.74
N PHE A 402 -18.61 -14.22 -1.42
CA PHE A 402 -18.55 -13.00 -2.22
C PHE A 402 -19.47 -13.00 -3.45
N GLU A 403 -19.78 -14.16 -4.04
CA GLU A 403 -20.67 -14.20 -5.19
C GLU A 403 -22.11 -13.93 -4.74
N LYS A 404 -22.57 -14.61 -3.68
CA LYS A 404 -23.88 -14.31 -3.07
C LYS A 404 -23.97 -12.88 -2.54
N SER A 405 -22.88 -12.37 -1.97
CA SER A 405 -22.85 -10.98 -1.50
C SER A 405 -23.06 -9.98 -2.63
N ARG A 406 -22.53 -10.24 -3.84
CA ARG A 406 -22.73 -9.39 -5.02
C ARG A 406 -24.16 -9.43 -5.53
N GLU A 407 -24.81 -10.59 -5.47
CA GLU A 407 -26.22 -10.74 -5.86
C GLU A 407 -27.13 -9.89 -4.96
N VAL A 408 -26.97 -9.97 -3.64
CA VAL A 408 -27.77 -9.17 -2.69
C VAL A 408 -27.59 -7.67 -2.92
N VAL A 409 -26.36 -7.22 -3.16
CA VAL A 409 -26.10 -5.80 -3.44
C VAL A 409 -26.68 -5.35 -4.78
N GLY A 410 -26.67 -6.22 -5.80
CA GLY A 410 -27.27 -5.95 -7.10
C GLY A 410 -28.80 -5.85 -7.07
N GLU A 411 -29.44 -6.56 -6.14
CA GLU A 411 -30.90 -6.49 -5.90
C GLU A 411 -31.30 -5.24 -5.09
N GLU A 412 -30.42 -4.75 -4.21
CA GLU A 412 -30.74 -3.66 -3.26
C GLU A 412 -30.18 -2.26 -3.66
N GLY A 413 -29.36 -2.13 -4.71
CA GLY A 413 -28.61 -0.88 -5.01
C GLY A 413 -28.83 -0.25 -6.39
N GLU A 414 -29.59 0.85 -6.46
CA GLU A 414 -29.38 1.88 -7.50
C GLU A 414 -28.02 2.55 -7.25
N GLY A 415 -27.07 2.30 -8.15
CA GLY A 415 -25.72 2.86 -8.05
C GLY A 415 -25.75 4.38 -8.11
N VAL A 416 -24.99 5.03 -7.22
CA VAL A 416 -24.65 6.45 -7.38
C VAL A 416 -23.82 6.57 -8.66
N ASP A 417 -24.46 7.05 -9.74
CA ASP A 417 -23.81 7.36 -11.01
C ASP A 417 -22.90 8.58 -10.82
N MET A 418 -21.62 8.32 -10.54
CA MET A 418 -20.58 9.35 -10.43
C MET A 418 -20.00 9.64 -11.80
N GLY A 419 -20.85 10.05 -12.76
CA GLY A 419 -20.48 10.47 -14.11
C GLY A 419 -19.22 11.34 -14.10
N GLY A 420 -18.05 10.74 -14.33
CA GLY A 420 -16.76 11.43 -14.22
C GLY A 420 -15.55 10.58 -13.83
N TRP A 421 -15.69 9.53 -13.02
CA TRP A 421 -14.51 8.76 -12.57
C TRP A 421 -13.85 7.91 -13.67
N ARG A 422 -14.64 7.35 -14.59
CA ARG A 422 -14.10 6.73 -15.83
C ARG A 422 -13.36 7.73 -16.74
N GLY A 423 -13.54 9.03 -16.52
CA GLY A 423 -12.85 10.10 -17.25
C GLY A 423 -11.48 10.48 -16.67
N ARG A 424 -11.19 10.17 -15.40
CA ARG A 424 -9.88 10.50 -14.78
C ARG A 424 -8.74 9.63 -15.30
N SER A 425 -9.01 8.41 -15.80
CA SER A 425 -8.01 7.58 -16.47
C SER A 425 -7.53 8.17 -17.81
N GLY A 426 -8.22 9.17 -18.37
CA GLY A 426 -7.90 9.74 -19.68
C GLY A 426 -7.92 11.27 -19.83
N ARG A 427 -8.35 12.07 -18.83
CA ARG A 427 -8.59 13.52 -19.02
C ARG A 427 -7.72 14.52 -18.25
N PHE A 428 -6.70 14.09 -17.52
CA PHE A 428 -5.67 15.01 -17.00
C PHE A 428 -4.25 14.60 -17.42
N LEU A 429 -4.09 14.25 -18.70
CA LEU A 429 -2.83 14.51 -19.38
C LEU A 429 -2.80 16.01 -19.67
N ILE A 430 -2.34 16.81 -18.71
CA ILE A 430 -1.81 18.14 -19.02
C ILE A 430 -0.81 17.89 -20.14
N ARG A 431 -1.06 18.50 -21.31
CA ARG A 431 -0.31 18.30 -22.56
C ARG A 431 1.17 18.04 -22.24
N ILE A 432 1.57 16.77 -22.34
CA ILE A 432 2.98 16.40 -22.33
C ILE A 432 3.52 17.01 -23.61
N SER A 433 4.17 18.17 -23.50
CA SER A 433 4.72 18.89 -24.64
C SER A 433 5.77 18.01 -25.28
N GLY A 434 5.43 17.43 -26.43
CA GLY A 434 6.40 16.92 -27.37
C GLY A 434 7.14 18.10 -27.99
N SER A 435 8.45 18.11 -27.83
CA SER A 435 9.42 18.70 -28.74
C SER A 435 10.69 17.88 -28.64
#